data_AF-A0A6S7G276-F1
#
_entry.id   AF-A0A6S7G276-F1
#
_cell.length_a   1.000
_cell.length_b   1.000
_cell.length_c   1.000
_cell.angle_alpha   90.00
_cell.angle_beta   90.00
_cell.angle_gamma   90.00
#
_symmetry.space_group_name_H-M   'P 1'
#
loop_
_entity.id
_entity.type
_entity.pdbx_description
1 polymer ?
#
loop_
_entity_poly.entity_id
_entity_poly.type
_entity_poly.pdbx_seq_one_letter_code
_entity_poly.pdbx_strand_id
1 'polypeptide(L)'
;MKTEVCKEVKKYCMDQWPEKDHVTPAVKPYWSVQGELTIADVLLLKGTRLVIPSRLQRQNLNQIHEGHQDISKYRERAKISVWWPGLSAQIKVMVENCTTCSKYRQQHPEPLMPTPHPQRPWQLIATDLFYSRKGTGFLTRYVLTMGLNIIVTNSPSLQKSGDSNTVPAALVIIKRTAKWNEQYKESEKHPEEGTKALLAYRSTPSASGYSPAELLMGRKIKSTIPITLPHLTPQLPNQKLFIEKEEVYRIEAEKEL
;
A
#
# COMPACT_ATOMS: atom_id res chain seq x y z
N MET A 1 -1.31 15.37 -39.36
CA MET A 1 -0.28 15.15 -38.30
C MET A 1 0.62 16.38 -38.23
N LYS A 2 0.76 17.06 -37.08
CA LYS A 2 1.60 18.28 -36.93
C LYS A 2 2.52 18.18 -35.70
N THR A 3 3.58 17.39 -35.84
CA THR A 3 4.74 17.33 -34.92
C THR A 3 5.98 17.01 -35.75
N GLU A 4 7.01 17.85 -35.67
CA GLU A 4 8.11 17.86 -36.65
C GLU A 4 8.88 16.54 -36.74
N VAL A 5 9.20 15.97 -35.58
CA VAL A 5 9.81 14.64 -35.40
C VAL A 5 9.13 13.54 -36.23
N CYS A 6 7.80 13.56 -36.35
CA CYS A 6 7.07 12.54 -37.13
C CYS A 6 7.12 12.79 -38.64
N LYS A 7 7.38 14.03 -39.09
CA LYS A 7 7.68 14.32 -40.50
C LYS A 7 9.11 13.91 -40.82
N GLU A 8 10.07 14.25 -39.96
CA GLU A 8 11.49 13.88 -40.07
C GLU A 8 11.63 12.35 -40.20
N VAL A 9 11.04 11.59 -39.27
CA VAL A 9 11.03 10.12 -39.33
C VAL A 9 10.35 9.61 -40.61
N LYS A 10 9.24 10.20 -41.06
CA LYS A 10 8.60 9.79 -42.32
C LYS A 10 9.52 10.04 -43.53
N LYS A 11 10.28 11.15 -43.54
CA LYS A 11 11.26 11.44 -44.59
C LYS A 11 12.42 10.44 -44.57
N TYR A 12 13.00 10.13 -43.41
CA TYR A 12 14.11 9.15 -43.32
C TYR A 12 13.69 7.72 -43.69
N CYS A 13 12.41 7.36 -43.50
CA CYS A 13 11.86 6.11 -44.02
C CYS A 13 11.62 6.08 -45.55
N MET A 14 11.84 7.20 -46.26
CA MET A 14 11.77 7.30 -47.73
C MET A 14 13.16 7.56 -48.34
N ASP A 15 13.88 8.54 -47.80
CA ASP A 15 15.15 9.06 -48.35
C ASP A 15 16.40 8.39 -47.74
N GLN A 16 16.21 7.28 -47.02
CA GLN A 16 17.18 6.61 -46.13
C GLN A 16 17.47 7.33 -44.80
N TRP A 17 17.95 6.57 -43.82
CA TRP A 17 18.28 7.04 -42.47
C TRP A 17 19.74 7.50 -42.40
N PRO A 18 20.02 8.71 -41.87
CA PRO A 18 21.39 9.17 -41.68
C PRO A 18 22.08 8.45 -40.52
N GLU A 19 23.40 8.58 -40.48
CA GLU A 19 24.24 8.03 -39.41
C GLU A 19 23.86 8.61 -38.03
N LYS A 20 23.92 7.75 -37.00
CA LYS A 20 23.37 7.94 -35.65
C LYS A 20 23.69 9.26 -34.95
N ASP A 21 24.81 9.89 -35.28
CA ASP A 21 25.28 11.12 -34.64
C ASP A 21 24.99 12.39 -35.47
N HIS A 22 24.54 12.23 -36.71
CA HIS A 22 23.91 13.27 -37.54
C HIS A 22 22.38 13.36 -37.32
N VAL A 23 21.80 12.48 -36.48
CA VAL A 23 20.36 12.43 -36.16
C VAL A 23 20.00 13.41 -35.02
N THR A 24 18.91 14.16 -35.18
CA THR A 24 18.42 15.07 -34.13
C THR A 24 18.13 14.32 -32.81
N PRO A 25 18.39 14.88 -31.62
CA PRO A 25 18.17 14.18 -30.35
C PRO A 25 16.73 13.66 -30.13
N ALA A 26 15.73 14.29 -30.77
CA ALA A 26 14.34 13.86 -30.74
C ALA A 26 14.01 12.69 -31.68
N VAL A 27 14.77 12.50 -32.77
CA VAL A 27 14.66 11.37 -33.70
C VAL A 27 15.54 10.19 -33.29
N LYS A 28 16.62 10.42 -32.53
CA LYS A 28 17.55 9.38 -32.03
C LYS A 28 16.88 8.16 -31.36
N PRO A 29 15.74 8.27 -30.63
CA PRO A 29 15.00 7.13 -30.10
C PRO A 29 14.17 6.32 -31.12
N TYR A 30 14.04 6.81 -32.36
CA TYR A 30 13.42 6.08 -33.49
C TYR A 30 14.48 5.37 -34.34
N TRP A 31 15.71 5.91 -34.41
CA TRP A 31 16.84 5.30 -35.13
C TRP A 31 17.13 3.87 -34.65
N SER A 32 17.06 3.61 -33.34
CA SER A 32 17.24 2.28 -32.75
C SER A 32 16.17 1.25 -33.14
N VAL A 33 15.09 1.68 -33.81
CA VAL A 33 14.02 0.79 -34.30
C VAL A 33 13.75 0.99 -35.81
N GLN A 34 14.67 1.64 -36.54
CA GLN A 34 14.48 2.01 -37.95
C GLN A 34 14.08 0.83 -38.86
N GLY A 35 14.63 -0.38 -38.64
CA GLY A 35 14.28 -1.59 -39.38
C GLY A 35 12.90 -2.19 -39.06
N GLU A 36 12.20 -1.70 -38.04
CA GLU A 36 10.81 -2.06 -37.74
C GLU A 36 9.80 -0.98 -38.19
N LEU A 37 10.26 0.19 -38.65
CA LEU A 37 9.41 1.31 -39.03
C LEU A 37 8.96 1.19 -40.49
N THR A 38 7.66 1.23 -40.71
CA THR A 38 7.04 1.15 -42.04
C THR A 38 6.02 2.27 -42.23
N ILE A 39 5.72 2.61 -43.49
CA ILE A 39 4.71 3.61 -43.85
C ILE A 39 3.54 2.87 -44.49
N ALA A 40 2.33 3.09 -43.96
CA ALA A 40 1.08 2.66 -44.57
C ALA A 40 0.30 3.93 -44.94
N ASP A 41 0.17 4.19 -46.24
CA ASP A 41 -0.42 5.42 -46.80
C ASP A 41 0.16 6.71 -46.19
N VAL A 42 -0.61 7.36 -45.32
CA VAL A 42 -0.23 8.57 -44.59
C VAL A 42 0.39 8.28 -43.22
N LEU A 43 0.16 7.09 -42.66
CA LEU A 43 0.50 6.70 -41.29
C LEU A 43 1.90 6.07 -41.18
N LEU A 44 2.50 6.23 -40.00
CA LEU A 44 3.77 5.60 -39.62
C LEU A 44 3.46 4.47 -38.65
N LEU A 45 4.00 3.27 -38.92
CA LEU A 45 3.81 2.06 -38.13
C LEU A 45 5.16 1.56 -37.57
N LYS A 46 5.10 0.79 -36.49
CA LYS A 46 6.20 -0.04 -35.97
C LYS A 46 5.73 -1.49 -35.92
N GLY A 47 6.13 -2.30 -36.90
CA GLY A 47 5.46 -3.57 -37.19
C GLY A 47 3.95 -3.34 -37.39
N THR A 48 3.12 -3.90 -36.51
CA THR A 48 1.65 -3.75 -36.55
C THR A 48 1.10 -2.56 -35.75
N ARG A 49 1.94 -1.76 -35.06
CA ARG A 49 1.50 -0.72 -34.11
C ARG A 49 1.52 0.67 -34.73
N LEU A 50 0.52 1.49 -34.46
CA LEU A 50 0.47 2.89 -34.90
C LEU A 50 1.45 3.76 -34.10
N VAL A 51 2.30 4.54 -34.78
CA VAL A 51 3.23 5.47 -34.13
C VAL A 51 2.53 6.79 -33.80
N ILE A 52 2.45 7.14 -32.52
CA ILE A 52 1.61 8.26 -32.04
C ILE A 52 2.41 9.58 -31.88
N PRO A 53 2.03 10.64 -32.62
CA PRO A 53 2.55 12.00 -32.44
C PRO A 53 2.45 12.52 -30.99
N SER A 54 3.45 13.26 -30.52
CA SER A 54 3.53 13.77 -29.13
C SER A 54 2.26 14.49 -28.64
N ARG A 55 1.60 15.24 -29.52
CA ARG A 55 0.33 15.94 -29.23
C ARG A 55 -0.84 14.99 -28.88
N LEU A 56 -0.83 13.76 -29.39
CA LEU A 56 -1.88 12.75 -29.19
C LEU A 56 -1.52 11.71 -28.11
N GLN A 57 -0.27 11.66 -27.64
CA GLN A 57 0.18 10.68 -26.64
C GLN A 57 -0.64 10.77 -25.35
N ARG A 58 -0.92 11.98 -24.82
CA ARG A 58 -1.72 12.15 -23.61
C ARG A 58 -3.17 11.62 -23.74
N GLN A 59 -3.80 11.80 -24.90
CA GLN A 59 -5.13 11.25 -25.16
C GLN A 59 -5.09 9.72 -25.26
N ASN A 60 -4.10 9.16 -25.95
CA ASN A 60 -3.93 7.71 -26.07
C ASN A 60 -3.59 7.05 -24.72
N LEU A 61 -2.81 7.70 -23.85
CA LEU A 61 -2.56 7.24 -22.48
C LEU A 61 -3.85 7.16 -21.65
N ASN A 62 -4.71 8.19 -21.71
CA ASN A 62 -6.01 8.18 -21.03
C ASN A 62 -6.87 6.99 -21.48
N GLN A 63 -6.91 6.70 -22.78
CA GLN A 63 -7.66 5.56 -23.35
C GLN A 63 -7.05 4.20 -22.99
N ILE A 64 -5.72 4.07 -22.99
CA ILE A 64 -5.03 2.85 -22.52
C ILE A 64 -5.37 2.59 -21.05
N HIS A 65 -5.35 3.64 -20.21
CA HIS A 65 -5.60 3.60 -18.77
C HIS A 65 -7.07 3.35 -18.37
N GLU A 66 -7.99 3.38 -19.33
CA GLU A 66 -9.43 3.30 -19.07
C GLU A 66 -9.85 1.98 -18.39
N GLY A 67 -10.68 2.07 -17.36
CA GLY A 67 -11.11 0.92 -16.55
C GLY A 67 -10.16 0.50 -15.43
N HIS A 68 -9.11 1.28 -15.12
CA HIS A 68 -8.29 1.16 -13.90
C HIS A 68 -7.73 -0.25 -13.58
N GLN A 69 -7.33 -0.97 -14.62
CA GLN A 69 -6.75 -2.32 -14.58
C GLN A 69 -5.27 -2.36 -14.18
N ASP A 70 -4.67 -3.55 -14.20
CA ASP A 70 -3.24 -3.77 -13.92
C ASP A 70 -2.29 -3.23 -15.00
N ILE A 71 -1.06 -2.93 -14.59
CA ILE A 71 0.01 -2.42 -15.47
C ILE A 71 0.35 -3.37 -16.63
N SER A 72 0.18 -4.68 -16.45
CA SER A 72 0.34 -5.67 -17.53
C SER A 72 -0.71 -5.47 -18.63
N LYS A 73 -1.99 -5.30 -18.28
CA LYS A 73 -3.08 -5.11 -19.25
C LYS A 73 -2.93 -3.81 -20.03
N TYR A 74 -2.46 -2.73 -19.42
CA TYR A 74 -2.11 -1.50 -20.15
C TYR A 74 -0.97 -1.72 -21.15
N ARG A 75 0.06 -2.46 -20.76
CA ARG A 75 1.19 -2.82 -21.64
C ARG A 75 0.75 -3.74 -22.77
N GLU A 76 -0.20 -4.65 -22.54
CA GLU A 76 -0.79 -5.52 -23.56
C GLU A 76 -1.66 -4.74 -24.55
N ARG A 77 -2.58 -3.89 -24.07
CA ARG A 77 -3.34 -2.96 -24.92
C ARG A 77 -2.42 -2.13 -25.82
N ALA A 78 -1.40 -1.50 -25.23
CA ALA A 78 -0.37 -0.77 -25.97
C ALA A 78 0.38 -1.65 -26.99
N LYS A 79 0.82 -2.86 -26.60
CA LYS A 79 1.48 -3.83 -27.50
C LYS A 79 0.63 -4.27 -28.70
N ILE A 80 -0.68 -4.05 -28.69
CA ILE A 80 -1.58 -4.40 -29.79
C ILE A 80 -1.86 -3.18 -30.68
N SER A 81 -2.05 -1.98 -30.11
CA SER A 81 -2.53 -0.82 -30.86
C SER A 81 -1.47 0.24 -31.22
N VAL A 82 -0.62 0.65 -30.27
CA VAL A 82 0.13 1.91 -30.39
C VAL A 82 1.56 1.85 -29.85
N TRP A 83 2.46 2.65 -30.42
CA TRP A 83 3.84 2.76 -29.96
C TRP A 83 4.39 4.18 -30.05
N TRP A 84 5.26 4.53 -29.11
CA TRP A 84 6.18 5.66 -29.21
C TRP A 84 7.34 5.49 -28.20
N PRO A 85 8.48 6.18 -28.37
CA PRO A 85 9.58 6.14 -27.42
C PRO A 85 9.14 6.57 -26.00
N GLY A 86 9.48 5.77 -24.99
CA GLY A 86 9.14 6.05 -23.59
C GLY A 86 7.72 5.67 -23.14
N LEU A 87 6.86 5.13 -24.03
CA LEU A 87 5.49 4.70 -23.72
C LEU A 87 5.40 3.84 -22.44
N SER A 88 6.25 2.82 -22.29
CA SER A 88 6.27 1.94 -21.11
C SER A 88 6.59 2.66 -19.78
N ALA A 89 7.32 3.78 -19.83
CA ALA A 89 7.62 4.62 -18.67
C ALA A 89 6.48 5.61 -18.40
N GLN A 90 5.89 6.21 -19.44
CA GLN A 90 4.72 7.08 -19.30
C GLN A 90 3.51 6.33 -18.70
N ILE A 91 3.26 5.07 -19.13
CA ILE A 91 2.26 4.19 -18.51
C ILE A 91 2.56 3.98 -17.01
N LYS A 92 3.83 3.71 -16.64
CA LYS A 92 4.22 3.49 -15.24
C LYS A 92 3.89 4.73 -14.39
N VAL A 93 4.39 5.91 -14.79
CA VAL A 93 4.15 7.18 -14.10
C VAL A 93 2.65 7.50 -13.97
N MET A 94 1.86 7.23 -15.01
CA MET A 94 0.42 7.43 -14.98
C MET A 94 -0.31 6.52 -13.97
N VAL A 95 0.13 5.26 -13.83
CA VAL A 95 -0.45 4.29 -12.88
C VAL A 95 0.02 4.54 -11.44
N GLU A 96 1.20 5.14 -11.26
CA GLU A 96 1.71 5.57 -9.96
C GLU A 96 1.02 6.84 -9.46
N ASN A 97 0.71 7.78 -10.36
CA ASN A 97 0.02 9.04 -10.03
C ASN A 97 -1.53 8.92 -9.99
N CYS A 98 -2.11 7.77 -10.35
CA CYS A 98 -3.55 7.58 -10.35
C CYS A 98 -4.07 7.15 -8.97
N THR A 99 -4.93 7.97 -8.37
CA THR A 99 -5.58 7.69 -7.08
C THR A 99 -6.41 6.40 -7.09
N THR A 100 -7.19 6.15 -8.14
CA THR A 100 -8.00 4.93 -8.29
C THR A 100 -7.13 3.68 -8.39
N CYS A 101 -6.10 3.67 -9.25
CA CYS A 101 -5.18 2.54 -9.40
C CYS A 101 -4.24 2.36 -8.19
N SER A 102 -4.09 3.37 -7.34
CA SER A 102 -3.41 3.24 -6.05
C SER A 102 -4.33 2.57 -5.02
N LYS A 103 -5.59 3.04 -4.90
CA LYS A 103 -6.60 2.51 -3.97
C LYS A 103 -6.94 1.03 -4.19
N TYR A 104 -7.02 0.58 -5.44
CA TYR A 104 -7.36 -0.81 -5.78
C TYR A 104 -6.14 -1.67 -6.12
N ARG A 105 -4.92 -1.20 -5.84
CA ARG A 105 -3.68 -1.96 -6.08
C ARG A 105 -3.64 -3.20 -5.20
N GLN A 106 -3.57 -4.39 -5.81
CA GLN A 106 -3.32 -5.62 -5.06
C GLN A 106 -1.95 -5.54 -4.39
N GLN A 107 -1.92 -5.69 -3.06
CA GLN A 107 -0.69 -5.80 -2.29
C GLN A 107 -0.30 -7.28 -2.19
N HIS A 108 0.80 -7.67 -2.83
CA HIS A 108 1.34 -9.01 -2.61
C HIS A 108 1.74 -9.19 -1.14
N PRO A 109 1.45 -10.34 -0.52
CA PRO A 109 1.91 -10.65 0.84
C PRO A 109 3.41 -10.41 1.02
N GLU A 110 3.81 -10.17 2.27
CA GLU A 110 5.23 -10.11 2.63
C GLU A 110 5.80 -11.54 2.72
N PRO A 111 7.08 -11.74 2.36
CA PRO A 111 7.80 -12.94 2.75
C PRO A 111 7.75 -13.12 4.28
N LEU A 112 7.63 -14.36 4.74
CA LEU A 112 7.71 -14.67 6.17
C LEU A 112 9.12 -14.31 6.67
N MET A 113 9.20 -13.35 7.59
CA MET A 113 10.45 -13.01 8.28
C MET A 113 10.47 -13.69 9.66
N PRO A 114 11.34 -14.68 9.88
CA PRO A 114 11.45 -15.35 11.17
C PRO A 114 12.05 -14.41 12.22
N THR A 115 11.40 -14.28 13.37
CA THR A 115 11.97 -13.63 14.55
C THR A 115 13.03 -14.54 15.19
N PRO A 116 14.16 -14.01 15.69
CA PRO A 116 15.14 -14.81 16.41
C PRO A 116 14.53 -15.44 17.67
N HIS A 117 14.93 -16.67 17.98
CA HIS A 117 14.45 -17.37 19.18
C HIS A 117 14.96 -16.68 20.46
N PRO A 118 14.13 -16.48 21.49
CA PRO A 118 14.59 -15.94 22.77
C PRO A 118 15.59 -16.89 23.43
N GLN A 119 16.73 -16.37 23.88
CA GLN A 119 17.77 -17.16 24.54
C GLN A 119 17.40 -17.57 25.97
N ARG A 120 16.40 -16.93 26.56
CA ARG A 120 15.94 -17.16 27.93
C ARG A 120 14.42 -17.08 28.02
N PRO A 121 13.78 -17.81 28.95
CA PRO A 121 12.43 -17.49 29.40
C PRO A 121 12.32 -16.02 29.80
N TRP A 122 11.16 -15.45 29.54
CA TRP A 122 10.76 -14.09 29.90
C TRP A 122 11.45 -12.88 29.16
N GLN A 123 11.99 -13.08 27.94
CA GLN A 123 12.69 -12.15 27.01
C GLN A 123 11.98 -11.46 25.78
N LEU A 124 10.77 -11.76 25.24
CA LEU A 124 10.52 -12.62 24.04
C LEU A 124 9.09 -13.19 23.85
N ILE A 125 7.99 -12.54 24.30
CA ILE A 125 6.57 -13.00 24.21
C ILE A 125 5.71 -11.92 23.51
N ALA A 126 4.67 -12.38 22.78
CA ALA A 126 3.58 -11.61 22.20
C ALA A 126 2.24 -11.72 22.97
N THR A 127 1.42 -10.66 22.99
CA THR A 127 -0.06 -10.76 23.12
C THR A 127 -0.69 -10.42 21.77
N ASP A 128 -1.80 -11.05 21.39
CA ASP A 128 -2.64 -10.61 20.27
C ASP A 128 -4.13 -10.97 20.49
N LEU A 129 -5.01 -10.39 19.69
CA LEU A 129 -6.46 -10.64 19.71
C LEU A 129 -6.81 -11.88 18.86
N PHE A 130 -7.63 -12.76 19.41
CA PHE A 130 -8.23 -13.89 18.69
C PHE A 130 -9.74 -13.99 18.97
N TYR A 131 -10.46 -14.67 18.07
CA TYR A 131 -11.87 -15.02 18.25
C TYR A 131 -12.08 -16.53 18.07
N SER A 132 -13.12 -17.08 18.69
CA SER A 132 -13.47 -18.51 18.59
C SER A 132 -14.96 -18.65 18.33
N ARG A 133 -15.32 -19.43 17.29
CA ARG A 133 -16.68 -19.47 16.71
C ARG A 133 -17.63 -20.50 17.37
N LYS A 134 -17.36 -20.92 18.61
CA LYS A 134 -18.09 -22.04 19.25
C LYS A 134 -18.86 -21.62 20.51
N GLY A 135 -20.13 -21.31 20.31
CA GLY A 135 -21.23 -21.66 21.21
C GLY A 135 -21.28 -20.98 22.59
N THR A 136 -22.20 -20.02 22.74
CA THR A 136 -22.78 -19.63 24.03
C THR A 136 -21.78 -19.30 25.15
N GLY A 137 -20.79 -18.45 24.87
CA GLY A 137 -19.91 -17.88 25.90
C GLY A 137 -18.82 -16.97 25.34
N PHE A 138 -18.80 -15.71 25.75
CA PHE A 138 -17.73 -14.77 25.39
C PHE A 138 -16.45 -15.06 26.20
N LEU A 139 -15.66 -16.05 25.77
CA LEU A 139 -14.34 -16.34 26.34
C LEU A 139 -13.25 -15.45 25.73
N THR A 140 -13.39 -14.14 25.94
CA THR A 140 -12.30 -13.18 25.72
C THR A 140 -11.24 -13.39 26.82
N ARG A 141 -10.09 -13.98 26.49
CA ARG A 141 -8.96 -14.07 27.43
C ARG A 141 -7.69 -13.47 26.82
N TYR A 142 -7.06 -12.61 27.62
CA TYR A 142 -5.95 -11.73 27.27
C TYR A 142 -4.60 -12.29 27.76
N VAL A 143 -3.56 -11.48 27.53
CA VAL A 143 -2.24 -11.50 28.16
C VAL A 143 -1.28 -12.57 27.67
N LEU A 144 -0.11 -12.09 27.26
CA LEU A 144 1.18 -12.75 27.37
C LEU A 144 2.30 -11.67 27.25
N THR A 145 3.27 -11.65 28.17
CA THR A 145 4.18 -10.49 28.45
C THR A 145 5.67 -10.87 28.57
N MET A 146 6.61 -10.06 28.08
CA MET A 146 8.05 -10.21 28.41
C MET A 146 8.80 -8.90 28.69
N GLY A 147 9.83 -9.00 29.55
CA GLY A 147 10.80 -7.95 29.85
C GLY A 147 12.06 -8.07 28.97
N LEU A 148 13.19 -7.44 29.29
CA LEU A 148 13.56 -6.79 30.55
C LEU A 148 13.08 -5.34 30.74
N ASN A 149 12.57 -4.68 29.69
CA ASN A 149 11.90 -3.38 29.80
C ASN A 149 10.40 -3.59 29.62
N ILE A 150 9.67 -3.75 30.73
CA ILE A 150 8.26 -4.17 30.72
C ILE A 150 7.37 -3.01 30.28
N ILE A 151 6.96 -3.03 29.01
CA ILE A 151 5.86 -2.21 28.49
C ILE A 151 4.55 -2.96 28.71
N VAL A 152 3.73 -2.48 29.65
CA VAL A 152 2.37 -2.98 29.87
C VAL A 152 1.37 -2.04 29.19
N THR A 153 0.99 -2.36 27.95
CA THR A 153 -0.21 -1.78 27.34
C THR A 153 -1.44 -2.48 27.90
N ASN A 154 -1.95 -2.00 29.03
CA ASN A 154 -3.20 -2.49 29.59
C ASN A 154 -4.35 -2.24 28.59
N SER A 155 -4.96 -3.32 28.08
CA SER A 155 -6.39 -3.25 27.80
C SER A 155 -7.09 -2.93 29.12
N PRO A 156 -8.01 -1.94 29.20
CA PRO A 156 -8.55 -1.50 30.47
C PRO A 156 -9.15 -2.65 31.28
N SER A 157 -8.74 -2.76 32.54
CA SER A 157 -9.30 -3.71 33.48
C SER A 157 -10.77 -3.39 33.72
N LEU A 158 -11.67 -4.17 33.14
CA LEU A 158 -13.11 -4.14 33.41
C LEU A 158 -13.38 -4.63 34.84
N GLN A 159 -13.11 -3.78 35.82
CA GLN A 159 -13.58 -3.96 37.18
C GLN A 159 -15.10 -3.88 37.17
N LYS A 160 -15.75 -4.98 37.58
CA LYS A 160 -17.18 -4.99 37.91
C LYS A 160 -17.35 -4.61 39.38
N SER A 161 -17.41 -3.32 39.64
CA SER A 161 -17.98 -2.75 40.85
C SER A 161 -19.03 -1.73 40.45
N GLY A 162 -20.21 -1.79 41.08
CA GLY A 162 -21.17 -0.70 40.95
C GLY A 162 -20.67 0.49 41.75
N ASP A 163 -20.56 1.65 41.10
CA ASP A 163 -21.41 2.80 41.44
C ASP A 163 -21.41 3.79 40.27
N SER A 164 -22.47 4.60 40.18
CA SER A 164 -22.63 5.56 39.09
C SER A 164 -21.78 6.82 39.33
N ASN A 165 -20.78 7.07 38.47
CA ASN A 165 -20.68 8.31 37.67
C ASN A 165 -19.35 8.49 36.89
N THR A 166 -18.29 7.73 37.20
CA THR A 166 -16.97 7.82 36.53
C THR A 166 -16.96 7.17 35.13
N VAL A 167 -17.64 7.82 34.17
CA VAL A 167 -17.83 7.29 32.81
C VAL A 167 -17.55 8.29 31.65
N PRO A 168 -16.36 8.90 31.53
CA PRO A 168 -15.90 9.45 30.24
C PRO A 168 -14.99 8.48 29.46
N ALA A 169 -13.78 8.19 29.95
CA ALA A 169 -12.82 7.31 29.26
C ALA A 169 -13.37 5.89 29.03
N ALA A 170 -14.04 5.33 30.04
CA ALA A 170 -14.78 4.08 29.93
C ALA A 170 -15.86 4.13 28.84
N LEU A 171 -16.57 5.26 28.67
CA LEU A 171 -17.60 5.43 27.64
C LEU A 171 -17.02 5.60 26.24
N VAL A 172 -15.84 6.21 26.08
CA VAL A 172 -15.13 6.26 24.78
C VAL A 172 -14.71 4.86 24.36
N ILE A 173 -14.20 4.06 25.30
CA ILE A 173 -13.76 2.69 25.02
C ILE A 173 -14.96 1.76 24.84
N ILE A 174 -16.04 1.92 25.61
CA ILE A 174 -17.33 1.23 25.38
C ILE A 174 -17.94 1.65 24.04
N LYS A 175 -17.88 2.92 23.62
CA LYS A 175 -18.35 3.33 22.27
C LYS A 175 -17.49 2.71 21.16
N ARG A 176 -16.17 2.62 21.34
CA ARG A 176 -15.28 1.92 20.40
C ARG A 176 -15.59 0.42 20.37
N THR A 177 -15.67 -0.28 21.51
CA THR A 177 -15.92 -1.72 21.55
C THR A 177 -17.37 -2.09 21.26
N ALA A 178 -18.36 -1.24 21.53
CA ALA A 178 -19.74 -1.43 21.08
C ALA A 178 -19.83 -1.35 19.55
N LYS A 179 -19.23 -0.32 18.94
CA LYS A 179 -19.14 -0.22 17.47
C LYS A 179 -18.35 -1.38 16.86
N TRP A 180 -17.30 -1.84 17.55
CA TRP A 180 -16.53 -3.04 17.16
C TRP A 180 -17.36 -4.32 17.29
N ASN A 181 -18.15 -4.48 18.36
CA ASN A 181 -19.09 -5.60 18.60
C ASN A 181 -20.25 -5.61 17.60
N GLU A 182 -20.71 -4.43 17.17
CA GLU A 182 -21.75 -4.25 16.15
C GLU A 182 -21.23 -4.72 14.78
N GLN A 183 -20.02 -4.29 14.39
CA GLN A 183 -19.30 -4.87 13.25
C GLN A 183 -18.98 -6.38 13.45
N TYR A 184 -18.77 -6.84 14.69
CA TYR A 184 -18.45 -8.25 14.97
C TYR A 184 -19.64 -9.20 14.77
N LYS A 185 -20.87 -8.76 15.07
CA LYS A 185 -22.12 -9.49 14.76
C LYS A 185 -22.31 -9.71 13.25
N GLU A 186 -21.77 -8.83 12.41
CA GLU A 186 -21.65 -9.05 10.97
C GLU A 186 -20.51 -10.04 10.66
N SER A 187 -19.34 -9.86 11.29
CA SER A 187 -18.13 -10.69 11.02
C SER A 187 -18.29 -12.18 11.34
N GLU A 188 -19.20 -12.58 12.24
CA GLU A 188 -19.52 -14.01 12.45
C GLU A 188 -20.07 -14.70 11.19
N LYS A 189 -20.64 -13.93 10.26
CA LYS A 189 -21.10 -14.37 8.93
C LYS A 189 -19.97 -14.29 7.89
N HIS A 190 -19.02 -13.36 8.07
CA HIS A 190 -17.97 -13.03 7.10
C HIS A 190 -16.55 -13.06 7.73
N PRO A 191 -15.90 -14.24 7.83
CA PRO A 191 -14.60 -14.38 8.51
C PRO A 191 -13.46 -13.57 7.86
N GLU A 192 -13.57 -13.22 6.58
CA GLU A 192 -12.64 -12.28 5.93
C GLU A 192 -12.65 -10.89 6.58
N GLU A 193 -13.79 -10.43 7.09
CA GLU A 193 -13.93 -9.10 7.70
C GLU A 193 -13.25 -9.05 9.06
N GLY A 194 -13.33 -10.13 9.84
CA GLY A 194 -12.52 -10.31 11.05
C GLY A 194 -11.02 -10.23 10.75
N THR A 195 -10.55 -10.86 9.66
CA THR A 195 -9.15 -10.78 9.22
C THR A 195 -8.76 -9.36 8.80
N LYS A 196 -9.62 -8.66 8.05
CA LYS A 196 -9.42 -7.26 7.64
C LYS A 196 -9.40 -6.32 8.86
N ALA A 197 -10.26 -6.55 9.86
CA ALA A 197 -10.30 -5.79 11.11
C ALA A 197 -9.05 -6.01 11.98
N LEU A 198 -8.56 -7.25 12.10
CA LEU A 198 -7.29 -7.55 12.79
C LEU A 198 -6.08 -6.92 12.06
N LEU A 199 -6.06 -6.94 10.73
CA LEU A 199 -5.02 -6.26 9.95
C LEU A 199 -5.04 -4.73 10.15
N ALA A 200 -6.24 -4.12 10.19
CA ALA A 200 -6.40 -2.69 10.48
C ALA A 200 -5.95 -2.35 11.90
N TYR A 201 -6.35 -3.12 12.91
CA TYR A 201 -5.89 -2.97 14.30
C TYR A 201 -4.37 -3.06 14.41
N ARG A 202 -3.75 -4.12 13.89
CA ARG A 202 -2.29 -4.33 13.96
C ARG A 202 -1.48 -3.25 13.24
N SER A 203 -2.04 -2.55 12.25
CA SER A 203 -1.36 -1.50 11.47
C SER A 203 -1.75 -0.06 11.85
N THR A 204 -2.68 0.14 12.79
CA THR A 204 -3.08 1.47 13.27
C THR A 204 -2.28 1.87 14.52
N PRO A 205 -1.63 3.06 14.56
CA PRO A 205 -0.95 3.55 15.76
C PRO A 205 -1.87 3.81 16.96
N SER A 206 -1.39 3.53 18.18
CA SER A 206 -2.02 3.95 19.44
C SER A 206 -1.62 5.40 19.82
N ALA A 207 -2.02 5.87 21.02
CA ALA A 207 -1.61 7.17 21.55
C ALA A 207 -0.07 7.34 21.62
N SER A 208 0.67 6.27 21.92
CA SER A 208 2.14 6.23 21.79
C SER A 208 2.70 6.63 20.41
N GLY A 209 1.88 6.57 19.35
CA GLY A 209 2.29 6.78 17.97
C GLY A 209 2.91 5.56 17.28
N TYR A 210 2.94 4.40 17.96
CA TYR A 210 3.34 3.10 17.39
C TYR A 210 2.12 2.19 17.21
N SER A 211 2.09 1.39 16.14
CA SER A 211 1.08 0.34 15.95
C SER A 211 1.43 -0.96 16.69
N PRO A 212 0.47 -1.86 16.97
CA PRO A 212 0.76 -3.16 17.61
C PRO A 212 1.79 -4.00 16.85
N ALA A 213 1.81 -3.94 15.51
CA ALA A 213 2.83 -4.61 14.71
C ALA A 213 4.24 -3.99 14.88
N GLU A 214 4.34 -2.67 15.05
CA GLU A 214 5.63 -2.00 15.31
C GLU A 214 6.19 -2.36 16.69
N LEU A 215 5.33 -2.43 17.71
CA LEU A 215 5.72 -2.83 19.06
C LEU A 215 6.14 -4.30 19.12
N LEU A 216 5.48 -5.18 18.36
CA LEU A 216 5.72 -6.62 18.40
C LEU A 216 6.84 -7.09 17.47
N MET A 217 6.87 -6.58 16.24
CA MET A 217 7.74 -7.05 15.15
C MET A 217 8.82 -6.03 14.75
N GLY A 218 8.90 -4.90 15.46
CA GLY A 218 9.82 -3.79 15.16
C GLY A 218 9.51 -3.03 13.86
N ARG A 219 8.35 -3.26 13.23
CA ARG A 219 8.10 -2.84 11.85
C ARG A 219 6.62 -2.59 11.57
N LYS A 220 6.34 -1.78 10.55
CA LYS A 220 5.01 -1.73 9.96
C LYS A 220 4.81 -2.96 9.06
N ILE A 221 3.54 -3.32 8.89
CA ILE A 221 3.07 -4.36 7.96
C ILE A 221 2.30 -3.70 6.82
N LYS A 222 2.37 -4.28 5.62
CA LYS A 222 1.51 -3.89 4.49
C LYS A 222 0.03 -3.97 4.90
N SER A 223 -0.66 -2.85 4.74
CA SER A 223 -2.12 -2.77 4.76
C SER A 223 -2.62 -2.42 3.36
N THR A 224 -3.88 -2.01 3.21
CA THR A 224 -4.39 -1.39 1.97
C THR A 224 -3.62 -0.12 1.59
N ILE A 225 -2.98 0.56 2.55
CA ILE A 225 -2.21 1.79 2.33
C ILE A 225 -0.78 1.44 1.87
N PRO A 226 -0.28 2.01 0.75
CA PRO A 226 1.10 1.84 0.32
C PRO A 226 2.11 2.30 1.39
N ILE A 227 3.12 1.47 1.65
CA ILE A 227 4.19 1.73 2.62
C ILE A 227 5.57 1.61 1.95
N THR A 228 6.53 2.42 2.40
CA THR A 228 7.91 2.41 1.91
C THR A 228 8.74 1.30 2.55
N LEU A 229 9.71 0.76 1.80
CA LEU A 229 10.57 -0.34 2.23
C LEU A 229 11.25 -0.14 3.61
N PRO A 230 11.76 1.06 3.98
CA PRO A 230 12.40 1.28 5.29
C PRO A 230 11.47 1.14 6.51
N HIS A 231 10.14 1.16 6.33
CA HIS A 231 9.19 0.89 7.41
C HIS A 231 8.79 -0.59 7.50
N LEU A 232 9.16 -1.42 6.52
CA LEU A 232 8.93 -2.86 6.53
C LEU A 232 10.08 -3.64 7.20
N THR A 233 11.26 -3.03 7.35
CA THR A 233 12.40 -3.65 8.03
C THR A 233 12.26 -3.55 9.56
N PRO A 234 12.59 -4.60 10.34
CA PRO A 234 12.60 -4.54 11.80
C PRO A 234 13.60 -3.52 12.34
N GLN A 235 13.13 -2.63 13.22
CA GLN A 235 13.87 -1.64 13.98
C GLN A 235 13.30 -1.60 15.41
N LEU A 236 14.12 -1.40 16.43
CA LEU A 236 13.61 -1.32 17.80
C LEU A 236 12.89 0.03 18.03
N PRO A 237 11.64 0.05 18.50
CA PRO A 237 10.97 1.28 18.92
C PRO A 237 11.75 2.01 20.01
N ASN A 238 11.71 3.35 20.01
CA ASN A 238 12.37 4.13 21.06
C ASN A 238 11.55 4.02 22.35
N GLN A 239 12.01 3.17 23.26
CA GLN A 239 11.32 2.84 24.51
C GLN A 239 11.12 4.06 25.43
N LYS A 240 12.02 5.06 25.42
CA LYS A 240 11.85 6.29 26.23
C LYS A 240 10.65 7.11 25.73
N LEU A 241 10.67 7.47 24.45
CA LEU A 241 9.58 8.19 23.78
C LEU A 241 8.24 7.43 23.82
N PHE A 242 8.27 6.10 23.89
CA PHE A 242 7.07 5.29 24.10
C PHE A 242 6.52 5.46 25.52
N ILE A 243 7.36 5.28 26.55
CA ILE A 243 6.95 5.35 27.96
C ILE A 243 6.43 6.75 28.29
N GLU A 244 7.17 7.79 27.90
CA GLU A 244 6.79 9.20 28.08
C GLU A 244 5.39 9.50 27.54
N LYS A 245 5.05 8.99 26.35
CA LYS A 245 3.73 9.20 25.73
C LYS A 245 2.60 8.40 26.37
N GLU A 246 2.84 7.15 26.76
CA GLU A 246 1.83 6.35 27.47
C GLU A 246 1.63 6.84 28.91
N GLU A 247 2.61 7.54 29.50
CA GLU A 247 2.48 8.25 30.78
C GLU A 247 1.66 9.55 30.61
N VAL A 248 1.97 10.39 29.62
CA VAL A 248 1.15 11.57 29.26
C VAL A 248 -0.29 11.16 28.95
N TYR A 249 -0.51 10.14 28.11
CA TYR A 249 -1.86 9.66 27.78
C TYR A 249 -2.65 9.14 29.00
N ARG A 250 -1.98 8.51 29.98
CA ARG A 250 -2.62 8.12 31.24
C ARG A 250 -2.99 9.33 32.09
N ILE A 251 -2.07 10.28 32.24
CA ILE A 251 -2.30 11.53 33.00
C ILE A 251 -3.40 12.38 32.34
N GLU A 252 -3.55 12.35 31.01
CA GLU A 252 -4.67 12.98 30.30
C GLU A 252 -5.98 12.23 30.53
N ALA A 253 -6.00 10.89 30.37
CA ALA A 253 -7.18 10.07 30.61
C ALA A 253 -7.65 10.07 32.09
N GLU A 254 -6.76 10.32 33.04
CA GLU A 254 -7.06 10.50 34.48
C GLU A 254 -7.57 11.91 34.80
N LYS A 255 -7.27 12.93 33.97
CA LYS A 255 -7.84 14.29 34.08
C LYS A 255 -9.19 14.43 33.40
N GLU A 256 -9.53 13.53 32.48
CA GLU A 256 -10.83 13.46 31.81
C GLU A 256 -11.87 12.62 32.59
N LEU A 257 -11.65 12.28 33.87
CA LEU A 257 -12.40 11.24 34.60
C LEU A 257 -13.07 11.71 35.90
#